data_AF-A0A374AEK6-F1
#
_entry.id   AF-A0A374AEK6-F1
#
_cell.length_a   1.000
_cell.length_b   1.000
_cell.length_c   1.000
_cell.angle_alpha   90.00
_cell.angle_beta   90.00
_cell.angle_gamma   90.00
#
_symmetry.space_group_name_H-M   'P 1'
#
loop_
_entity.id
_entity.type
_entity.pdbx_description
1 polymer ?
#
loop_
_entity_poly.entity_id
_entity_poly.type
_entity_poly.pdbx_seq_one_letter_code
_entity_poly.pdbx_strand_id
1 'polypeptide(L)'
;MSVILMTFEYLTNLIKGTDEWNPIELLDGATMELTTEPGGYIATIKVGGDVVLATAGACNKLQAKKIWTEMMKIAEPSMPDKIELFPVQPPFILDFIFHGALFHQDILSWTGDFTKCLGHLLLDEKNKWN
;
A
#
# COMPACT_ATOMS: atom_id res chain seq x y z
N MET A 1 -13.08 -19.42 -6.25
CA MET A 1 -13.72 -18.16 -6.70
C MET A 1 -14.54 -17.48 -5.58
N SER A 2 -14.37 -17.86 -4.31
CA SER A 2 -15.14 -17.33 -3.16
C SER A 2 -14.32 -16.47 -2.18
N VAL A 3 -12.99 -16.58 -2.16
CA VAL A 3 -12.13 -15.83 -1.22
C VAL A 3 -11.89 -14.38 -1.70
N ILE A 4 -11.64 -14.18 -3.00
CA ILE A 4 -11.31 -12.87 -3.58
C ILE A 4 -12.46 -11.85 -3.44
N LEU A 5 -13.71 -12.28 -3.64
CA LEU A 5 -14.89 -11.42 -3.48
C LEU A 5 -15.10 -10.97 -2.02
N MET A 6 -14.84 -11.88 -1.07
CA MET A 6 -14.95 -11.62 0.36
C MET A 6 -13.90 -10.61 0.82
N THR A 7 -12.67 -10.72 0.29
CA THR A 7 -11.59 -9.74 0.52
C THR A 7 -11.94 -8.37 -0.05
N PHE A 8 -12.62 -8.32 -1.21
CA PHE A 8 -12.97 -7.06 -1.87
C PHE A 8 -14.04 -6.28 -1.12
N GLU A 9 -15.13 -6.93 -0.69
CA GLU A 9 -16.17 -6.30 0.14
C GLU A 9 -15.64 -5.88 1.52
N TYR A 10 -14.76 -6.68 2.12
CA TYR A 10 -14.10 -6.32 3.38
C TYR A 10 -13.26 -5.04 3.22
N LEU A 11 -12.36 -4.99 2.24
CA LEU A 11 -11.51 -3.81 1.96
C LEU A 11 -12.34 -2.57 1.63
N THR A 12 -13.41 -2.76 0.86
CA THR A 12 -14.38 -1.73 0.48
C THR A 12 -15.02 -1.09 1.72
N ASN A 13 -15.54 -1.90 2.64
CA ASN A 13 -16.16 -1.40 3.87
C ASN A 13 -15.14 -0.78 4.83
N LEU A 14 -13.94 -1.36 4.90
CA LEU A 14 -12.83 -0.89 5.71
C LEU A 14 -12.41 0.54 5.31
N ILE A 15 -12.18 0.78 4.02
CA ILE A 15 -11.76 2.08 3.49
C ILE A 15 -12.87 3.13 3.61
N LYS A 16 -14.13 2.74 3.38
CA LYS A 16 -15.30 3.64 3.55
C LYS A 16 -15.55 4.05 4.99
N GLY A 17 -15.19 3.20 5.95
CA GLY A 17 -15.44 3.41 7.37
C GLY A 17 -14.38 4.25 8.08
N THR A 18 -13.26 4.57 7.41
CA THR A 18 -12.16 5.31 8.03
C THR A 18 -12.20 6.81 7.79
N ASP A 19 -12.14 7.56 8.89
CA ASP A 19 -11.86 8.99 8.88
C ASP A 19 -10.41 9.23 8.43
N GLU A 20 -10.17 10.29 7.65
CA GLU A 20 -8.88 10.64 7.00
C GLU A 20 -7.65 10.74 7.93
N TRP A 21 -7.81 10.57 9.24
CA TRP A 21 -6.77 10.77 10.25
C TRP A 21 -6.54 9.56 11.16
N ASN A 22 -7.36 8.51 11.05
CA ASN A 22 -7.22 7.32 11.89
C ASN A 22 -6.59 6.17 11.09
N PRO A 23 -5.52 5.54 11.62
CA PRO A 23 -4.98 4.33 11.03
C PRO A 23 -6.07 3.26 10.91
N ILE A 24 -6.12 2.60 9.76
CA ILE A 24 -7.02 1.48 9.50
C ILE A 24 -6.48 0.26 10.25
N GLU A 25 -7.23 -0.29 11.20
CA GLU A 25 -6.87 -1.55 11.85
C GLU A 25 -7.01 -2.72 10.86
N LEU A 26 -5.95 -3.53 10.77
CA LEU A 26 -5.90 -4.75 9.98
C LEU A 26 -5.86 -5.98 10.91
N LEU A 27 -5.38 -7.12 10.40
CA LEU A 27 -5.20 -8.34 11.17
C LEU A 27 -3.93 -8.28 12.01
N ASP A 28 -3.87 -9.12 13.07
CA ASP A 28 -2.65 -9.39 13.84
C ASP A 28 -1.98 -8.14 14.47
N GLY A 29 -2.79 -7.13 14.79
CA GLY A 29 -2.30 -5.87 15.38
C GLY A 29 -1.58 -4.97 14.38
N ALA A 30 -1.64 -5.28 13.08
CA ALA A 30 -1.18 -4.39 12.03
C ALA A 30 -2.16 -3.23 11.84
N THR A 31 -1.63 -2.06 11.55
CA THR A 31 -2.39 -0.87 11.16
C THR A 31 -1.91 -0.36 9.82
N MET A 32 -2.79 0.32 9.09
CA MET A 32 -2.49 0.88 7.77
C MET A 32 -2.84 2.36 7.71
N GLU A 33 -1.86 3.17 7.31
CA GLU A 33 -2.06 4.55 6.91
C GLU A 33 -2.23 4.57 5.38
N LEU A 34 -3.40 4.97 4.89
CA LEU A 34 -3.73 4.99 3.47
C LEU A 34 -3.94 6.42 2.98
N THR A 35 -3.20 6.79 1.94
CA THR A 35 -3.38 8.04 1.20
C THR A 35 -3.76 7.70 -0.24
N THR A 36 -4.89 8.21 -0.70
CA THR A 36 -5.38 7.99 -2.07
C THR A 36 -5.49 9.28 -2.86
N GLU A 37 -5.15 9.23 -4.14
CA GLU A 37 -5.39 10.30 -5.10
C GLU A 37 -5.97 9.74 -6.40
N PRO A 38 -6.61 10.56 -7.25
CA PRO A 38 -7.05 10.11 -8.56
C PRO A 38 -5.90 9.49 -9.38
N GLY A 39 -5.94 8.16 -9.51
CA GLY A 39 -4.97 7.37 -10.27
C GLY A 39 -3.70 6.98 -9.52
N GLY A 40 -3.65 7.11 -8.19
CA GLY A 40 -2.54 6.64 -7.38
C GLY A 40 -2.88 6.45 -5.90
N TYR A 41 -2.11 5.63 -5.20
CA TYR A 41 -2.23 5.46 -3.75
C TYR A 41 -0.89 5.11 -3.10
N ILE A 42 -0.79 5.36 -1.81
CA ILE A 42 0.27 4.88 -0.93
C ILE A 42 -0.39 4.34 0.33
N ALA A 43 -0.02 3.13 0.74
CA ALA A 43 -0.42 2.55 2.00
C ALA A 43 0.81 2.09 2.79
N THR A 44 0.90 2.51 4.05
CA THR A 44 2.00 2.12 4.96
C THR A 44 1.44 1.24 6.06
N ILE A 45 1.96 0.02 6.17
CA ILE A 45 1.57 -0.97 7.18
C ILE A 45 2.58 -0.94 8.32
N LYS A 46 2.06 -0.79 9.55
CA LYS A 46 2.84 -0.74 10.80
C LYS A 46 2.36 -1.78 11.79
N VAL A 47 3.27 -2.27 12.63
CA VAL A 47 2.98 -3.23 13.71
C VAL A 47 3.78 -2.81 14.93
N GLY A 48 3.11 -2.54 16.05
CA GLY A 48 3.79 -2.10 17.27
C GLY A 48 4.64 -0.82 17.11
N GLY A 49 4.36 0.01 16.09
CA GLY A 49 5.14 1.20 15.73
C GLY A 49 6.22 0.96 14.68
N ASP A 50 6.57 -0.29 14.37
CA ASP A 50 7.52 -0.63 13.33
C ASP A 50 6.86 -0.55 11.95
N VAL A 51 7.50 0.15 11.00
CA VAL A 51 7.10 0.08 9.59
C VAL A 51 7.53 -1.28 9.03
N VAL A 52 6.56 -2.05 8.58
CA VAL A 52 6.77 -3.39 8.01
C VAL A 52 6.83 -3.30 6.49
N LEU A 53 5.85 -2.62 5.90
CA LEU A 53 5.69 -2.56 4.45
C LEU A 53 5.09 -1.20 4.04
N ALA A 54 5.58 -0.64 2.94
CA ALA A 54 4.87 0.42 2.23
C ALA A 54 4.53 -0.09 0.82
N THR A 55 3.26 -0.02 0.44
CA THR A 55 2.80 -0.35 -0.91
C THR A 55 2.29 0.89 -1.58
N ALA A 56 2.56 1.01 -2.87
CA ALA A 56 2.04 2.10 -3.66
C ALA A 56 1.73 1.66 -5.07
N GLY A 57 0.80 2.37 -5.69
CA GLY A 57 0.47 2.11 -7.08
C GLY A 57 0.07 3.36 -7.82
N ALA A 58 0.24 3.32 -9.13
CA ALA A 58 -0.13 4.41 -10.03
C ALA A 58 -0.59 3.86 -11.37
N CYS A 59 -1.62 4.46 -11.96
CA CYS A 59 -2.16 4.05 -13.27
C CYS A 59 -1.75 4.96 -14.43
N ASN A 60 -1.12 6.11 -14.16
CA ASN A 60 -0.69 7.06 -15.18
C ASN A 60 0.67 7.72 -14.85
N LYS A 61 1.32 8.33 -15.86
CA LYS A 61 2.69 8.86 -15.74
C LYS A 61 2.81 10.02 -14.75
N LEU A 62 1.78 10.86 -14.63
CA LEU A 62 1.78 11.97 -13.70
C LEU A 62 1.80 11.46 -12.25
N GLN A 63 0.90 10.53 -11.93
CA GLN A 63 0.81 9.92 -10.62
C GLN A 63 2.03 9.05 -10.32
N ALA A 64 2.53 8.28 -11.29
CA ALA A 64 3.74 7.49 -11.15
C ALA A 64 4.90 8.32 -10.62
N LYS A 65 5.14 9.52 -11.19
CA LYS A 65 6.21 10.41 -10.74
C LYS A 65 6.01 10.89 -9.29
N LYS A 66 4.78 11.31 -8.95
CA LYS A 66 4.46 11.83 -7.63
C LYS A 66 4.56 10.75 -6.55
N ILE A 67 3.90 9.62 -6.76
CA ILE A 67 3.92 8.45 -5.88
C ILE A 67 5.33 7.96 -5.67
N TRP A 68 6.13 7.90 -6.75
CA TRP A 68 7.52 7.53 -6.67
C TRP A 68 8.33 8.47 -5.76
N THR A 69 8.16 9.79 -5.90
CA THR A 69 8.83 10.76 -5.02
C THR A 69 8.46 10.58 -3.55
N GLU A 70 7.19 10.33 -3.23
CA GLU A 70 6.78 10.11 -1.84
C GLU A 70 7.27 8.78 -1.28
N MET A 71 7.18 7.70 -2.05
CA MET A 71 7.75 6.39 -1.67
C MET A 71 9.25 6.48 -1.39
N MET A 72 9.98 7.32 -2.12
CA MET A 72 11.40 7.57 -1.86
C MET A 72 11.66 8.25 -0.52
N LYS A 73 10.85 9.24 -0.13
CA LYS A 73 10.99 9.87 1.19
C LYS A 73 10.73 8.88 2.33
N ILE A 74 9.77 7.98 2.16
CA ILE A 74 9.48 6.92 3.15
C ILE A 74 10.68 5.96 3.26
N ALA A 75 11.30 5.64 2.12
CA ALA A 75 12.41 4.68 2.07
C ALA A 75 13.78 5.28 2.44
N GLU A 76 13.96 6.60 2.28
CA GLU A 76 15.24 7.32 2.49
C GLU A 76 15.94 6.97 3.81
N PRO A 77 15.27 6.88 4.98
CA PRO A 77 15.93 6.51 6.23
C PRO A 77 16.49 5.08 6.25
N SER A 78 16.02 4.22 5.34
CA SER A 78 16.35 2.79 5.27
C SER A 78 17.16 2.41 4.02
N MET A 79 17.39 3.35 3.09
CA MET A 79 18.13 3.08 1.86
C MET A 79 19.61 3.47 1.99
N PRO A 80 20.56 2.63 1.57
CA PRO A 80 21.95 3.05 1.39
C PRO A 80 22.09 4.07 0.25
N ASP A 81 23.06 4.98 0.36
CA ASP A 81 23.31 6.15 -0.51
C ASP A 81 23.39 5.92 -2.03
N LYS A 82 23.34 4.67 -2.51
CA LYS A 82 23.65 4.28 -3.90
C LYS A 82 22.67 3.29 -4.51
N ILE A 83 21.38 3.42 -4.28
CA ILE A 83 20.39 2.66 -5.06
C ILE A 83 20.03 3.47 -6.31
N GLU A 84 20.52 3.00 -7.46
CA GLU A 84 20.03 3.45 -8.75
C GLU A 84 18.68 2.79 -8.99
N LEU A 85 17.62 3.56 -8.82
CA LEU A 85 16.28 3.02 -8.88
C LEU A 85 15.73 3.08 -10.30
N PHE A 86 15.21 1.95 -10.77
CA PHE A 86 14.62 1.85 -12.08
C PHE A 86 13.31 2.65 -12.16
N PRO A 87 13.09 3.46 -13.22
CA PRO A 87 11.84 4.19 -13.39
C PRO A 87 10.69 3.19 -13.60
N VAL A 88 9.81 3.08 -12.62
CA VAL A 88 8.64 2.21 -12.71
C VAL A 88 7.64 2.83 -13.69
N GLN A 89 7.39 2.16 -14.81
CA GLN A 89 6.40 2.60 -15.78
C GLN A 89 4.99 2.19 -15.29
N PRO A 90 3.99 3.09 -15.31
CA PRO A 90 2.62 2.73 -14.97
C PRO A 90 1.96 1.88 -16.07
N PRO A 91 0.94 1.05 -15.74
CA PRO A 91 0.41 0.84 -14.39
C PRO A 91 1.32 -0.05 -13.55
N PHE A 92 1.45 0.27 -12.26
CA PHE A 92 2.22 -0.56 -11.33
C PHE A 92 1.58 -0.62 -9.95
N ILE A 93 1.91 -1.69 -9.24
CA ILE A 93 1.85 -1.82 -7.78
C ILE A 93 3.26 -2.20 -7.34
N LEU A 94 3.79 -1.51 -6.34
CA LEU A 94 5.16 -1.63 -5.85
C LEU A 94 5.13 -1.71 -4.34
N ASP A 95 5.85 -2.69 -3.80
CA ASP A 95 6.00 -2.89 -2.36
C ASP A 95 7.45 -2.64 -1.94
N PHE A 96 7.64 -1.83 -0.90
CA PHE A 96 8.87 -1.72 -0.13
C PHE A 96 8.72 -2.45 1.18
N ILE A 97 9.62 -3.41 1.40
CA ILE A 97 9.69 -4.19 2.63
C ILE A 97 10.80 -3.57 3.49
N PHE A 98 10.48 -3.24 4.73
CA PHE A 98 11.37 -2.58 5.66
C PHE A 98 11.94 -3.56 6.70
N HIS A 99 13.00 -3.16 7.41
CA HIS A 99 13.64 -3.99 8.43
C HIS A 99 12.68 -4.42 9.54
N GLY A 100 11.66 -3.61 9.85
CA GLY A 100 10.60 -3.97 10.81
C GLY A 100 9.92 -5.30 10.47
N ALA A 101 9.82 -5.64 9.17
CA ALA A 101 9.24 -6.89 8.72
C ALA A 101 10.00 -8.15 9.16
N LEU A 102 11.29 -8.03 9.50
CA LEU A 102 12.07 -9.14 10.03
C LEU A 102 11.60 -9.57 11.43
N PHE A 103 11.01 -8.65 12.20
CA PHE A 103 10.47 -8.91 13.53
C PHE A 103 9.01 -9.36 13.51
N HIS A 104 8.32 -9.14 12.39
CA HIS A 104 6.89 -9.41 12.19
C HIS A 104 6.66 -10.27 10.94
N GLN A 105 7.36 -11.39 10.83
CA GLN A 105 7.33 -12.26 9.63
C GLN A 105 5.96 -12.91 9.39
N ASP A 106 5.19 -13.13 10.46
CA ASP A 106 3.81 -13.59 10.41
C ASP A 106 2.93 -12.63 9.60
N ILE A 107 3.16 -11.33 9.70
CA ILE A 107 2.44 -10.29 8.94
C ILE A 107 2.78 -10.36 7.44
N LEU A 108 4.01 -10.75 7.08
CA LEU A 108 4.38 -10.93 5.68
C LEU A 108 3.63 -12.08 4.98
N SER A 109 3.02 -13.00 5.75
CA SER A 109 2.29 -14.14 5.18
C SER A 109 1.06 -13.73 4.38
N TRP A 110 0.44 -12.59 4.69
CA TRP A 110 -0.78 -12.11 4.03
C TRP A 110 -0.66 -10.73 3.38
N THR A 111 0.33 -9.93 3.77
CA THR A 111 0.43 -8.54 3.26
C THR A 111 0.61 -8.49 1.75
N GLY A 112 1.38 -9.38 1.13
CA GLY A 112 1.55 -9.39 -0.33
C GLY A 112 0.28 -9.67 -1.14
N ASP A 113 -0.67 -10.44 -0.60
CA ASP A 113 -1.97 -10.66 -1.26
C ASP A 113 -2.91 -9.49 -0.98
N PHE A 114 -2.85 -8.94 0.22
CA PHE A 114 -3.58 -7.73 0.61
C PHE A 114 -3.19 -6.52 -0.26
N THR A 115 -1.91 -6.25 -0.46
CA THR A 115 -1.43 -5.09 -1.24
C THR A 115 -1.87 -5.15 -2.70
N LYS A 116 -1.85 -6.34 -3.30
CA LYS A 116 -2.38 -6.57 -4.65
C LYS A 116 -3.89 -6.31 -4.72
N CYS A 117 -4.66 -6.87 -3.79
CA CYS A 117 -6.11 -6.66 -3.75
C CYS A 117 -6.46 -5.18 -3.56
N LEU A 118 -5.74 -4.50 -2.65
CA LEU A 118 -5.87 -3.07 -2.42
C LEU A 118 -5.58 -2.26 -3.68
N GLY A 119 -4.48 -2.56 -4.37
CA GLY A 119 -4.14 -1.86 -5.61
C GLY A 119 -5.16 -2.08 -6.73
N HIS A 120 -5.69 -3.30 -6.87
CA HIS A 120 -6.78 -3.57 -7.81
C HIS A 120 -8.06 -2.79 -7.47
N LEU A 121 -8.41 -2.71 -6.19
CA LEU A 121 -9.58 -1.94 -5.73
C LEU A 121 -9.41 -0.43 -6.02
N LEU A 122 -8.24 0.12 -5.71
CA LEU A 122 -8.00 1.57 -5.76
C LEU A 122 -7.64 2.11 -7.15
N LEU A 123 -7.03 1.29 -8.01
CA LEU A 123 -6.59 1.73 -9.35
C LEU A 123 -7.55 1.34 -10.47
N ASP A 124 -8.51 0.46 -10.24
CA ASP A 124 -9.51 0.10 -11.24
C ASP A 124 -10.53 1.22 -11.43
N GLU A 125 -10.61 1.74 -12.66
CA GLU A 125 -11.52 2.82 -13.03
C GLU A 125 -13.00 2.46 -12.83
N LYS A 126 -13.34 1.17 -12.84
CA LYS A 126 -14.71 0.69 -12.60
C LYS A 126 -15.12 0.76 -11.13
N ASN A 127 -14.15 0.85 -10.23
CA ASN A 127 -14.35 0.95 -8.79
C ASN A 127 -14.22 2.38 -8.27
N LYS A 128 -14.12 3.37 -9.16
CA LYS A 128 -14.26 4.79 -8.80
C LYS A 128 -15.68 4.99 -8.25
N TRP A 129 -15.76 4.96 -6.93
CA TRP A 129 -16.96 5.12 -6.14
C TRP A 129 -17.73 6.36 -6.62
N ASN A 130 -18.87 6.12 -7.27
CA ASN A 130 -19.83 7.15 -7.66
C ASN A 130 -20.46 7.79 -6.42
#